data_AF-A0A1Y4BK46-F1
#
_entry.id   AF-A0A1Y4BK46-F1
#
_cell.length_a   1.000
_cell.length_b   1.000
_cell.length_c   1.000
_cell.angle_alpha   90.00
_cell.angle_beta   90.00
_cell.angle_gamma   90.00
#
_symmetry.space_group_name_H-M   'P 1'
#
loop_
_entity.id
_entity.type
_entity.pdbx_description
1 polymer ?
#
loop_
_entity_poly.entity_id
_entity_poly.type
_entity_poly.pdbx_seq_one_letter_code
_entity_poly.pdbx_strand_id
1 'polypeptide(L)'
;MKIRIEDTVYEGTGTEIMDQLRKAAFDPTEFPDTESYIWQLRSNFIRMTDQDCPLPDRGVEAQAKTMIMALAKIGALEVLDHS
;
A
#
# COMPACT_ATOMS: atom_id res chain seq x y z
N MET A 1 3.36 3.42 12.05
CA MET A 1 2.04 3.03 11.51
C MET A 1 1.83 1.54 11.73
N LYS A 2 0.57 1.15 11.90
CA LYS A 2 0.17 -0.23 12.07
C LYS A 2 -1.11 -0.50 11.30
N ILE A 3 -1.13 -1.55 10.50
CA ILE A 3 -2.31 -1.96 9.72
C ILE A 3 -2.62 -3.44 9.95
N ARG A 4 -3.84 -3.83 9.64
CA ARG A 4 -4.28 -5.22 9.62
C ARG A 4 -4.92 -5.55 8.27
N ILE A 5 -4.53 -6.69 7.71
CA ILE A 5 -5.20 -7.32 6.57
C ILE A 5 -5.58 -8.71 7.04
N GLU A 6 -6.88 -9.00 7.10
CA GLU A 6 -7.41 -10.23 7.70
C GLU A 6 -6.83 -10.46 9.11
N ASP A 7 -6.14 -11.56 9.35
CA ASP A 7 -5.52 -11.89 10.64
C ASP A 7 -4.04 -11.45 10.76
N THR A 8 -3.49 -10.83 9.72
CA THR A 8 -2.08 -10.43 9.67
C THR A 8 -1.93 -8.95 9.99
N VAL A 9 -1.00 -8.64 10.90
CA VAL A 9 -0.67 -7.28 11.32
C VAL A 9 0.69 -6.88 10.76
N TYR A 10 0.74 -5.72 10.12
CA TYR A 10 1.96 -5.11 9.59
C TYR A 10 2.27 -3.84 10.36
N GLU A 11 3.54 -3.61 10.67
CA GLU A 11 3.99 -2.47 11.46
C GLU A 11 5.26 -1.87 10.86
N GLY A 12 5.37 -0.54 10.92
CA GLY A 12 6.49 0.23 10.39
C GLY A 12 6.06 1.58 9.83
N THR A 13 6.92 2.16 8.99
CA THR A 13 6.60 3.26 8.08
C THR A 13 5.67 2.78 6.96
N GLY A 14 5.05 3.71 6.21
CA GLY A 14 4.24 3.35 5.05
C GLY A 14 5.04 2.56 4.01
N THR A 15 6.28 2.98 3.77
CA THR A 15 7.21 2.31 2.85
C THR A 15 7.55 0.90 3.31
N GLU A 16 7.90 0.72 4.59
CA GLU A 16 8.21 -0.61 5.13
C GLU A 16 7.02 -1.56 5.08
N ILE A 17 5.81 -1.06 5.32
CA ILE A 17 4.58 -1.86 5.20
C ILE A 17 4.38 -2.27 3.73
N MET A 18 4.54 -1.36 2.77
CA MET A 18 4.41 -1.69 1.35
C MET A 18 5.49 -2.68 0.89
N ASP A 19 6.72 -2.58 1.39
CA ASP A 19 7.78 -3.55 1.09
C ASP A 19 7.46 -4.94 1.67
N GLN A 20 6.88 -5.02 2.86
CA GLN A 20 6.38 -6.28 3.44
C GLN A 20 5.29 -6.90 2.56
N LEU A 21 4.32 -6.11 2.09
CA LEU A 21 3.27 -6.58 1.18
C LEU A 21 3.84 -7.04 -0.16
N ARG A 22 4.79 -6.28 -0.71
CA ARG A 22 5.51 -6.63 -1.95
C ARG A 22 6.23 -7.98 -1.81
N LYS A 23 6.92 -8.21 -0.69
CA LYS A 23 7.62 -9.47 -0.40
C LYS A 23 6.67 -10.65 -0.15
N ALA A 24 5.44 -10.37 0.28
CA ALA A 24 4.38 -11.37 0.44
C ALA A 24 3.64 -11.66 -0.87
N ALA A 25 3.86 -10.89 -1.94
CA ALA A 25 3.28 -11.18 -3.25
C ALA A 25 3.79 -12.52 -3.81
N PHE A 26 2.96 -13.18 -4.61
CA PHE A 26 3.20 -14.54 -5.10
C PHE A 26 4.52 -14.69 -5.87
N ASP A 27 4.94 -13.66 -6.61
CA ASP A 27 6.25 -13.57 -7.23
C ASP A 27 6.96 -12.24 -6.85
N PRO A 28 7.91 -12.27 -5.90
CA PRO A 28 8.67 -11.09 -5.50
C PRO A 28 9.56 -10.50 -6.60
N THR A 29 9.80 -11.23 -7.71
CA THR A 29 10.59 -10.75 -8.86
C THR A 29 9.77 -9.92 -9.84
N GLU A 30 8.44 -9.95 -9.73
CA GLU A 30 7.53 -9.12 -10.52
C GLU A 30 7.62 -7.64 -10.14
N PHE A 31 8.10 -7.34 -8.93
CA PHE A 31 8.20 -5.98 -8.39
C PHE A 31 9.63 -5.68 -7.92
N PRO A 32 10.45 -4.98 -8.73
CA PRO A 32 11.87 -4.77 -8.43
C PRO A 32 12.09 -3.92 -7.17
N ASP A 33 11.16 -3.03 -6.84
CA ASP A 33 11.23 -2.14 -5.69
C ASP A 33 9.83 -1.76 -5.17
N THR A 34 9.81 -1.06 -4.03
CA THR A 34 8.58 -0.66 -3.32
C THR A 34 7.79 0.40 -4.09
N GLU A 35 8.45 1.32 -4.79
CA GLU A 35 7.77 2.38 -5.54
C GLU A 35 7.01 1.81 -6.73
N SER A 36 7.65 0.92 -7.50
CA SER A 36 7.05 0.18 -8.61
C SER A 36 5.83 -0.63 -8.14
N TYR A 37 5.93 -1.28 -6.97
CA TYR A 37 4.81 -2.00 -6.37
C TYR A 37 3.63 -1.07 -6.03
N ILE A 38 3.90 0.11 -5.44
CA ILE A 38 2.86 1.11 -5.13
C ILE A 38 2.14 1.56 -6.40
N TRP A 39 2.86 1.83 -7.49
CA TRP A 39 2.25 2.24 -8.77
C TRP A 39 1.40 1.14 -9.41
N GLN A 40 1.85 -0.11 -9.35
CA GLN A 40 1.04 -1.24 -9.82
C GLN A 40 -0.23 -1.40 -8.97
N LEU A 41 -0.09 -1.36 -7.64
CA LEU A 41 -1.20 -1.47 -6.70
C LEU A 41 -2.23 -0.35 -6.92
N ARG A 42 -1.76 0.88 -7.13
CA ARG A 42 -2.59 2.03 -7.51
C ARG A 42 -3.34 1.78 -8.82
N SER A 43 -2.67 1.26 -9.83
CA SER A 43 -3.30 0.98 -11.14
C SER A 43 -4.38 -0.09 -11.02
N ASN A 44 -4.13 -1.14 -10.23
CA ASN A 44 -5.11 -2.16 -9.90
C ASN A 44 -6.30 -1.60 -9.10
N PHE A 45 -6.03 -0.75 -8.10
CA PHE A 45 -7.05 -0.07 -7.31
C PHE A 45 -7.99 0.72 -8.19
N ILE A 46 -7.46 1.61 -9.04
CA ILE A 46 -8.28 2.44 -9.94
C ILE A 46 -9.14 1.55 -10.85
N ARG A 47 -8.54 0.50 -11.43
CA ARG A 47 -9.27 -0.42 -12.30
C ARG A 47 -10.40 -1.16 -11.58
N MET A 48 -10.20 -1.53 -10.31
CA MET A 48 -11.18 -2.32 -9.55
C MET A 48 -12.26 -1.49 -8.89
N THR A 49 -11.98 -0.23 -8.53
CA THR A 49 -12.90 0.61 -7.76
C THR A 49 -13.49 1.76 -8.58
N ASP A 50 -12.93 2.05 -9.76
CA ASP A 50 -13.23 3.24 -10.57
C ASP A 50 -12.99 4.56 -9.80
N GLN A 51 -12.13 4.51 -8.76
CA GLN A 51 -11.78 5.68 -7.96
C GLN A 51 -10.35 6.11 -8.22
N ASP A 52 -10.17 7.41 -8.46
CA ASP A 52 -8.84 8.00 -8.54
C ASP A 52 -8.07 7.88 -7.22
N CYS A 53 -6.77 7.65 -7.34
CA CYS A 53 -5.83 7.63 -6.22
C CYS A 53 -4.60 8.46 -6.61
N PRO A 54 -4.62 9.80 -6.47
CA PRO A 54 -3.48 10.64 -6.83
C PRO A 54 -2.35 10.41 -5.83
N LEU A 55 -1.20 9.91 -6.30
CA LEU A 55 -0.02 9.75 -5.47
C LEU A 55 0.81 11.05 -5.46
N PRO A 56 1.24 11.54 -4.29
CA PRO A 56 2.02 12.77 -4.19
C PRO A 56 3.44 12.60 -4.73
N ASP A 57 3.96 13.63 -5.40
CA ASP A 57 5.37 13.76 -5.77
C ASP A 57 6.20 14.31 -4.59
N ARG A 58 6.19 13.57 -3.48
CA ARG A 58 6.89 13.92 -2.22
C ARG A 58 7.67 12.73 -1.65
N GLY A 59 8.07 11.80 -2.51
CA GLY A 59 8.80 10.58 -2.17
C GLY A 59 7.92 9.39 -1.79
N VAL A 60 8.56 8.21 -1.76
CA VAL A 60 7.91 6.90 -1.62
C VAL A 60 7.08 6.77 -0.35
N GLU A 61 7.54 7.35 0.76
CA GLU A 61 6.78 7.31 2.03
C GLU A 61 5.42 8.01 1.91
N ALA A 62 5.38 9.19 1.29
CA ALA A 62 4.13 9.92 1.10
C ALA A 62 3.17 9.18 0.15
N GLN A 63 3.72 8.56 -0.91
CA GLN A 63 2.95 7.72 -1.82
C GLN A 63 2.39 6.49 -1.10
N ALA A 64 3.21 5.80 -0.31
CA ALA A 64 2.82 4.61 0.45
C ALA A 64 1.70 4.93 1.44
N LYS A 65 1.85 5.99 2.25
CA LYS A 65 0.80 6.43 3.18
C LYS A 65 -0.51 6.75 2.45
N THR A 66 -0.45 7.45 1.33
CA THR A 66 -1.64 7.77 0.51
C THR A 66 -2.34 6.51 0.03
N MET A 67 -1.58 5.54 -0.48
CA MET A 67 -2.12 4.27 -0.97
C MET A 67 -2.73 3.43 0.16
N ILE A 68 -2.09 3.34 1.33
CA ILE A 68 -2.62 2.65 2.52
C ILE A 68 -3.98 3.26 2.91
N MET A 69 -4.08 4.59 2.95
CA MET A 69 -5.33 5.26 3.31
C MET A 69 -6.43 5.05 2.26
N ALA A 70 -6.08 4.99 0.97
CA ALA A 70 -7.04 4.66 -0.09
C ALA A 70 -7.60 3.24 0.07
N LEU A 71 -6.74 2.26 0.39
CA LEU A 71 -7.15 0.88 0.66
C LEU A 71 -8.02 0.78 1.93
N ALA A 72 -7.66 1.51 2.98
CA ALA A 72 -8.45 1.57 4.21
C ALA A 72 -9.87 2.11 3.95
N LYS A 73 -9.98 3.15 3.11
CA LYS A 73 -11.26 3.78 2.76
C LYS A 73 -12.25 2.81 2.10
N ILE A 74 -11.76 1.83 1.36
CA ILE A 74 -12.59 0.80 0.70
C ILE A 74 -12.72 -0.49 1.53
N GLY A 75 -12.16 -0.53 2.75
CA GLY A 75 -12.21 -1.69 3.63
C GLY A 75 -11.27 -2.84 3.25
N ALA A 76 -10.28 -2.60 2.36
CA ALA A 76 -9.30 -3.64 2.00
C ALA A 76 -8.27 -3.92 3.11
N LEU A 77 -8.13 -2.98 4.05
CA LEU A 77 -7.30 -3.11 5.24
C LEU A 77 -7.87 -2.23 6.36
N GLU A 78 -7.46 -2.49 7.59
CA GLU A 78 -7.75 -1.65 8.76
C GLU A 78 -6.47 -0.92 9.21
N VAL A 79 -6.56 0.39 9.50
CA VAL A 79 -5.46 1.14 10.10
C VAL A 79 -5.64 1.14 11.62
N LEU A 80 -4.72 0.48 12.34
CA LEU A 80 -4.74 0.34 13.79
C LEU A 80 -4.02 1.51 14.49
N ASP A 81 -2.96 2.03 13.87
CA ASP A 81 -2.22 3.21 14.34
C ASP A 81 -1.69 4.04 13.17
N HIS A 82 -1.87 5.35 13.25
CA HIS A 82 -1.40 6.33 12.26
C HIS A 82 -0.62 7.45 12.97
N SER A 83 0.64 7.16 13.25
CA SER A 83 1.64 8.05 13.82
C SER A 83 2.28 8.99 12.79
#